data_AF-A0A8T4T4I2-F1
#
_entry.id   AF-A0A8T4T4I2-F1
#
_cell.length_a   1.000
_cell.length_b   1.000
_cell.length_c   1.000
_cell.angle_alpha   90.00
_cell.angle_beta   90.00
_cell.angle_gamma   90.00
#
_symmetry.space_group_name_H-M   'P 1'
#
loop_
_entity.id
_entity.type
_entity.pdbx_description
1 polymer ?
#
loop_
_entity_poly.entity_id
_entity_poly.type
_entity_poly.pdbx_seq_one_letter_code
_entity_poly.pdbx_strand_id
1 'polypeptide(L)'
;MMQLELGQRFEQRARLELRLEQRLEEPHSSIANPELTILANNMSTPDKPSELLNLNKDDEDLLFDVEHYLLQKWSFRHVWKHLLDSPMIVHADAARQLTGYYDCALAVSSAGIPYGTIFKMAGSMPIFTVDYSHHKRAMTDVAPMSKEVLDCLREKRNVLLIDIDCCTGKTLRTINTYLKNEGIINTGAYLGLSRWKGLGIEGSLGRDNVDFNRFWSKSQSGLVECVSKTPYKNGILPNGFELYGPNQRVATHPKLAMQLAKWVAMNLR
;
A
#
# COMPACT_ATOMS: atom_id res chain seq x y z
N MET A 1 0.81 11.03 -39.23
CA MET A 1 -0.12 10.20 -38.42
C MET A 1 0.34 10.06 -36.97
N MET A 2 1.56 9.57 -36.70
CA MET A 2 2.05 9.32 -35.33
C MET A 2 2.11 10.54 -34.38
N GLN A 3 2.42 11.74 -34.87
CA GLN A 3 2.44 12.97 -34.04
C GLN A 3 1.05 13.46 -33.61
N LEU A 4 0.02 13.20 -34.43
CA LEU A 4 -1.37 13.58 -34.15
C LEU A 4 -1.98 12.68 -33.08
N GLU A 5 -1.66 11.38 -33.10
CA GLU A 5 -2.07 10.42 -32.07
C GLU A 5 -1.41 10.70 -30.71
N LEU A 6 -0.14 11.13 -30.72
CA LEU A 6 0.57 11.50 -29.49
C LEU A 6 -0.10 12.70 -28.81
N GLY A 7 -0.41 13.76 -29.58
CA GLY A 7 -1.05 14.97 -29.07
C GLY A 7 -2.44 14.70 -28.47
N GLN A 8 -3.24 13.86 -29.14
CA GLN A 8 -4.57 13.47 -28.63
C GLN A 8 -4.48 12.69 -27.32
N ARG A 9 -3.47 11.82 -27.15
CA ARG A 9 -3.25 11.08 -25.89
C ARG A 9 -2.83 12.00 -24.74
N PHE A 10 -1.98 12.99 -24.99
CA PHE A 10 -1.59 13.98 -23.99
C PHE A 10 -2.78 14.82 -23.53
N GLU A 11 -3.61 15.28 -24.47
CA GLU A 11 -4.79 16.09 -24.14
C GLU A 11 -5.85 15.27 -23.37
N GLN A 12 -6.08 14.02 -23.76
CA GLN A 12 -6.96 13.11 -23.01
C GLN A 12 -6.43 12.86 -21.59
N ARG A 13 -5.13 12.61 -21.44
CA ARG A 13 -4.49 12.43 -20.12
C ARG A 13 -4.64 13.67 -19.24
N ALA A 14 -4.34 14.86 -19.77
CA ALA A 14 -4.45 16.11 -19.03
C ALA A 14 -5.91 16.37 -18.57
N ARG A 15 -6.90 16.07 -19.42
CA ARG A 15 -8.33 16.17 -19.06
C ARG A 15 -8.74 15.16 -17.99
N LEU A 16 -8.18 13.96 -18.00
CA LEU A 16 -8.43 12.94 -16.98
C LEU A 16 -7.82 13.34 -15.63
N GLU A 17 -6.58 13.84 -15.63
CA GLU A 17 -5.89 14.34 -14.44
C GLU A 17 -6.71 15.48 -13.80
N LEU A 18 -7.18 16.46 -14.58
CA LEU A 18 -7.99 17.58 -14.08
C LEU A 18 -9.32 17.13 -13.44
N ARG A 19 -10.01 16.15 -14.03
CA ARG A 19 -11.30 15.64 -13.52
C ARG A 19 -11.16 14.85 -12.23
N LEU A 20 -10.08 14.08 -12.09
CA LEU A 20 -9.78 13.34 -10.87
C LEU A 20 -9.44 14.29 -9.71
N GLU A 21 -8.72 15.37 -10.00
CA GLU A 21 -8.38 16.40 -9.00
C GLU A 21 -9.62 17.20 -8.55
N GLN A 22 -10.55 17.51 -9.45
CA GLN A 22 -11.75 18.30 -9.15
C GLN A 22 -12.83 17.59 -8.32
N ARG A 23 -12.74 16.26 -8.12
CA ARG A 23 -13.78 15.46 -7.42
C ARG A 23 -13.41 15.03 -6.00
N LEU A 24 -12.20 15.31 -5.52
CA LEU A 24 -11.73 14.84 -4.23
C LEU A 24 -11.82 15.96 -3.19
N GLU A 25 -13.02 16.23 -2.66
CA GLU A 25 -13.17 17.17 -1.54
C GLU A 25 -12.44 16.69 -0.27
N GLU A 26 -12.27 15.37 -0.12
CA GLU A 26 -11.37 14.72 0.85
C GLU A 26 -10.89 13.35 0.31
N PRO A 27 -9.74 13.28 -0.40
CA PRO A 27 -9.26 12.03 -1.00
C PRO A 27 -9.00 10.92 0.02
N HIS A 28 -8.75 11.31 1.27
CA HIS A 28 -8.43 10.42 2.39
C HIS A 28 -9.53 10.38 3.47
N SER A 29 -10.79 10.70 3.11
CA SER A 29 -11.90 10.73 4.06
C SER A 29 -12.13 9.37 4.75
N SER A 30 -12.99 9.37 5.78
CA SER A 30 -13.24 8.26 6.73
C SER A 30 -12.98 6.85 6.19
N ILE A 31 -12.07 6.17 6.87
CA ILE A 31 -11.68 4.81 6.57
C ILE A 31 -12.67 3.85 7.23
N ALA A 32 -13.06 2.79 6.52
CA ALA A 32 -13.85 1.71 7.09
C ALA A 32 -12.93 0.89 8.00
N ASN A 33 -12.94 1.22 9.29
CA ASN A 33 -12.11 0.54 10.28
C ASN A 33 -12.38 -0.97 10.28
N PRO A 34 -11.34 -1.81 10.23
CA PRO A 34 -11.51 -3.26 10.27
C PRO A 34 -12.14 -3.73 11.58
N GLU A 35 -13.24 -4.47 11.48
CA GLU A 35 -13.97 -5.06 12.63
C GLU A 35 -13.05 -5.88 13.53
N LEU A 36 -12.17 -6.68 12.92
CA LEU A 36 -11.21 -7.52 13.66
C LEU A 36 -10.30 -6.67 14.57
N THR A 37 -9.76 -5.56 14.07
CA THR A 37 -8.90 -4.67 14.87
C THR A 37 -9.69 -3.96 15.98
N ILE A 38 -10.96 -3.59 15.73
CA ILE A 38 -11.85 -3.03 16.76
C ILE A 38 -12.02 -4.03 17.91
N LEU A 39 -12.35 -5.28 17.58
CA LEU A 39 -12.58 -6.34 18.56
C LEU A 39 -11.29 -6.68 19.31
N ALA A 40 -10.18 -6.83 18.59
CA ALA A 40 -8.87 -7.11 19.15
C ALA A 40 -8.40 -5.99 20.11
N ASN A 41 -8.71 -4.73 19.82
CA ASN A 41 -8.23 -3.59 20.62
C ASN A 41 -8.69 -3.60 22.09
N ASN A 42 -9.71 -4.39 22.45
CA ASN A 42 -10.19 -4.52 23.83
C ASN A 42 -9.56 -5.70 24.61
N MET A 43 -8.67 -6.47 23.98
CA MET A 43 -8.02 -7.63 24.59
C MET A 43 -6.77 -7.24 25.40
N SER A 44 -6.37 -8.12 26.33
CA SER A 44 -5.10 -7.98 27.05
C SER A 44 -3.91 -8.18 26.10
N THR A 45 -2.94 -7.27 26.13
CA THR A 45 -1.74 -7.34 25.29
C THR A 45 -0.75 -8.39 25.82
N PRO A 46 -0.28 -9.32 24.98
CA PRO A 46 0.91 -10.11 25.27
C PRO A 46 2.16 -9.21 25.27
N ASP A 47 3.04 -9.36 26.24
CA ASP A 47 4.21 -8.48 26.37
C ASP A 47 5.30 -8.82 25.32
N LYS A 48 5.36 -10.09 24.92
CA LYS A 48 6.40 -10.66 24.03
C LYS A 48 5.80 -11.49 22.89
N PRO A 49 6.45 -11.54 21.70
CA PRO A 49 6.01 -12.39 20.60
C PRO A 49 5.88 -13.87 20.98
N SER A 50 6.77 -14.36 21.86
CA SER A 50 6.77 -15.76 22.30
C SER A 50 5.50 -16.17 23.03
N GLU A 51 4.79 -15.22 23.65
CA GLU A 51 3.54 -15.47 24.37
C GLU A 51 2.37 -15.72 23.42
N LEU A 52 2.49 -15.29 22.15
CA LEU A 52 1.49 -15.55 21.11
C LEU A 52 1.38 -17.03 20.79
N LEU A 53 2.48 -17.80 20.85
CA LEU A 53 2.51 -19.21 20.43
C LEU A 53 2.11 -20.21 21.54
N ASN A 54 1.30 -19.78 22.50
CA ASN A 54 0.82 -20.67 23.56
C ASN A 54 -0.06 -21.79 22.97
N LEU A 55 0.44 -23.03 23.02
CA LEU A 55 -0.22 -24.21 22.45
C LEU A 55 -1.59 -24.54 23.09
N ASN A 56 -1.88 -23.98 24.27
CA ASN A 56 -3.16 -24.18 24.96
C ASN A 56 -4.22 -23.12 24.60
N LYS A 57 -3.86 -22.14 23.78
CA LYS A 57 -4.75 -21.05 23.36
C LYS A 57 -5.64 -21.51 22.22
N ASP A 58 -6.91 -21.11 22.24
CA ASP A 58 -7.77 -21.37 21.09
C ASP A 58 -7.36 -20.50 19.89
N ASP A 59 -7.78 -20.92 18.69
CA ASP A 59 -7.34 -20.29 17.45
C ASP A 59 -7.90 -18.87 17.27
N GLU A 60 -9.02 -18.56 17.91
CA GLU A 60 -9.69 -17.26 17.82
C GLU A 60 -9.00 -16.23 18.74
N ASP A 61 -8.70 -16.63 19.97
CA ASP A 61 -7.92 -15.81 20.89
C ASP A 61 -6.52 -15.54 20.33
N LEU A 62 -5.89 -16.51 19.65
CA LEU A 62 -4.62 -16.29 18.96
C LEU A 62 -4.74 -15.21 17.88
N LEU A 63 -5.81 -15.25 17.08
CA LEU A 63 -6.07 -14.26 16.04
C LEU A 63 -6.17 -12.85 16.63
N PHE A 64 -6.95 -12.70 17.70
CA PHE A 64 -7.11 -11.41 18.38
C PHE A 64 -5.83 -10.93 19.06
N ASP A 65 -5.09 -11.82 19.71
CA ASP A 65 -3.80 -11.52 20.33
C ASP A 65 -2.79 -10.99 19.31
N VAL A 66 -2.65 -11.66 18.16
CA VAL A 66 -1.70 -11.25 17.12
C VAL A 66 -2.10 -9.89 16.56
N GLU A 67 -3.37 -9.69 16.23
CA GLU A 67 -3.88 -8.42 15.72
C GLU A 67 -3.64 -7.28 16.73
N HIS A 68 -3.96 -7.52 18.00
CA HIS A 68 -3.75 -6.56 19.08
C HIS A 68 -2.25 -6.27 19.29
N TYR A 69 -1.41 -7.30 19.30
CA TYR A 69 0.04 -7.17 19.46
C TYR A 69 0.64 -6.31 18.35
N LEU A 70 0.29 -6.58 17.09
CA LEU A 70 0.73 -5.78 15.94
C LEU A 70 0.31 -4.32 16.09
N LEU A 71 -0.96 -4.08 16.46
CA LEU A 71 -1.46 -2.72 16.69
C LEU A 71 -0.67 -2.02 17.81
N GLN A 72 -0.39 -2.70 18.93
CA GLN A 72 0.33 -2.09 20.05
C GLN A 72 1.79 -1.74 19.74
N LYS A 73 2.47 -2.57 18.94
CA LYS A 73 3.86 -2.32 18.53
C LYS A 73 3.97 -1.29 17.40
N TRP A 74 2.88 -1.06 16.66
CA TRP A 74 2.86 -0.09 15.59
C TRP A 74 2.93 1.35 16.12
N SER A 75 3.91 2.13 15.65
CA SER A 75 4.13 3.51 16.12
C SER A 75 2.95 4.46 15.90
N PHE A 76 2.03 4.11 14.99
CA PHE A 76 0.86 4.91 14.63
C PHE A 76 -0.44 4.43 15.28
N ARG A 77 -0.37 3.56 16.30
CA ARG A 77 -1.53 2.97 16.98
C ARG A 77 -2.56 3.97 17.52
N HIS A 78 -2.22 5.23 17.71
CA HIS A 78 -3.16 6.24 18.23
C HIS A 78 -4.05 6.84 17.13
N VAL A 79 -3.67 6.70 15.86
CA VAL A 79 -4.39 7.20 14.67
C VAL A 79 -4.85 6.06 13.77
N TRP A 80 -4.83 4.81 14.24
CA TRP A 80 -5.15 3.64 13.42
C TRP A 80 -6.51 3.74 12.73
N LYS A 81 -7.50 4.36 13.40
CA LYS A 81 -8.86 4.57 12.86
C LYS A 81 -8.91 5.45 11.60
N HIS A 82 -7.84 6.17 11.34
CA HIS A 82 -7.68 7.07 10.20
C HIS A 82 -6.70 6.51 9.16
N LEU A 83 -6.12 5.34 9.40
CA LEU A 83 -5.09 4.74 8.54
C LEU A 83 -5.45 3.32 8.08
N LEU A 84 -6.25 2.55 8.81
CA LEU A 84 -6.48 1.14 8.46
C LEU A 84 -7.87 0.92 7.90
N ASP A 85 -7.95 0.38 6.67
CA ASP A 85 -9.18 -0.17 6.09
C ASP A 85 -9.20 -1.70 6.10
N SER A 86 -8.12 -2.30 6.59
CA SER A 86 -7.88 -3.73 6.63
C SER A 86 -7.15 -4.06 7.94
N PRO A 87 -7.34 -5.27 8.51
CA PRO A 87 -6.67 -5.64 9.75
C PRO A 87 -5.13 -5.60 9.63
N MET A 88 -4.45 -5.31 10.74
CA MET A 88 -2.98 -5.25 10.80
C MET A 88 -2.33 -6.54 10.33
N ILE A 89 -2.89 -7.71 10.66
CA ILE A 89 -2.39 -9.01 10.19
C ILE A 89 -2.34 -9.13 8.66
N VAL A 90 -3.22 -8.42 7.93
CA VAL A 90 -3.23 -8.44 6.46
C VAL A 90 -2.05 -7.67 5.90
N HIS A 91 -1.75 -6.50 6.48
CA HIS A 91 -0.58 -5.72 6.12
C HIS A 91 0.72 -6.44 6.49
N ALA A 92 0.76 -7.12 7.63
CA ALA A 92 1.90 -7.90 8.08
C ALA A 92 2.23 -9.07 7.13
N ASP A 93 1.20 -9.79 6.67
CA ASP A 93 1.40 -10.85 5.69
C ASP A 93 1.84 -10.31 4.31
N ALA A 94 1.23 -9.22 3.85
CA ALA A 94 1.63 -8.56 2.60
C ALA A 94 3.10 -8.12 2.65
N ALA A 95 3.52 -7.49 3.76
CA ALA A 95 4.90 -7.08 4.00
C ALA A 95 5.87 -8.25 3.82
N ARG A 96 5.56 -9.39 4.41
CA ARG A 96 6.39 -10.58 4.34
C ARG A 96 6.38 -11.24 2.96
N GLN A 97 5.25 -11.28 2.26
CA GLN A 97 5.25 -11.80 0.89
C GLN A 97 6.17 -10.97 0.00
N LEU A 98 6.13 -9.65 0.15
CA LEU A 98 6.90 -8.72 -0.66
C LEU A 98 8.40 -8.70 -0.31
N THR A 99 8.82 -9.13 0.88
CA THR A 99 10.27 -9.29 1.19
C THR A 99 10.94 -10.39 0.37
N GLY A 100 10.18 -11.32 -0.22
CA GLY A 100 10.70 -12.31 -1.16
C GLY A 100 11.05 -11.74 -2.54
N TYR A 101 10.55 -10.54 -2.86
CA TYR A 101 10.68 -9.93 -4.20
C TYR A 101 11.48 -8.62 -4.18
N TYR A 102 11.46 -7.90 -3.05
CA TYR A 102 12.04 -6.57 -2.89
C TYR A 102 13.09 -6.53 -1.78
N ASP A 103 14.19 -5.82 -2.02
CA ASP A 103 15.30 -5.71 -1.07
C ASP A 103 15.07 -4.64 0.00
N CYS A 104 14.27 -3.62 -0.35
CA CYS A 104 13.89 -2.53 0.55
C CYS A 104 12.59 -1.88 0.09
N ALA A 105 12.00 -1.07 0.96
CA ALA A 105 10.90 -0.19 0.61
C ALA A 105 11.26 1.29 0.77
N LEU A 106 10.62 2.11 -0.04
CA LEU A 106 10.67 3.57 0.00
C LEU A 106 9.28 4.11 0.31
N ALA A 107 9.08 4.54 1.55
CA ALA A 107 7.81 5.07 2.03
C ALA A 107 7.62 6.54 1.63
N VAL A 108 6.46 6.85 1.05
CA VAL A 108 6.14 8.15 0.48
C VAL A 108 5.49 9.07 1.52
N SER A 109 6.18 10.15 1.89
CA SER A 109 5.71 11.20 2.80
C SER A 109 5.06 10.65 4.09
N SER A 110 4.28 11.46 4.79
CA SER A 110 3.60 11.07 6.04
C SER A 110 2.55 9.96 5.87
N ALA A 111 2.03 9.73 4.65
CA ALA A 111 0.95 8.79 4.41
C ALA A 111 1.43 7.35 4.15
N GLY A 112 2.58 7.19 3.48
CA GLY A 112 3.21 5.89 3.25
C GLY A 112 4.02 5.38 4.45
N ILE A 113 4.58 6.28 5.27
CA ILE A 113 5.41 5.90 6.44
C ILE A 113 4.70 4.91 7.38
N PRO A 114 3.42 5.12 7.78
CA PRO A 114 2.71 4.18 8.63
C PRO A 114 2.74 2.75 8.10
N TYR A 115 2.45 2.53 6.81
CA TYR A 115 2.52 1.20 6.21
C TYR A 115 3.96 0.71 6.06
N GLY A 116 4.92 1.59 5.75
CA GLY A 116 6.34 1.24 5.72
C GLY A 116 6.85 0.70 7.06
N THR A 117 6.37 1.25 8.18
CA THR A 117 6.74 0.71 9.51
C THR A 117 6.21 -0.70 9.75
N ILE A 118 5.11 -1.11 9.11
CA ILE A 118 4.62 -2.50 9.17
C ILE A 118 5.60 -3.42 8.41
N PHE A 119 6.14 -2.97 7.27
CA PHE A 119 7.14 -3.72 6.51
C PHE A 119 8.46 -3.92 7.28
N LYS A 120 8.87 -2.90 8.04
CA LYS A 120 9.99 -3.03 8.96
C LYS A 120 9.71 -4.04 10.06
N MET A 121 8.53 -3.94 10.69
CA MET A 121 8.16 -4.74 11.86
C MET A 121 7.92 -6.22 11.51
N ALA A 122 7.11 -6.50 10.49
CA ALA A 122 6.68 -7.86 10.15
C ALA A 122 7.52 -8.49 9.03
N GLY A 123 8.03 -7.67 8.09
CA GLY A 123 8.82 -8.15 6.96
C GLY A 123 10.33 -8.14 7.22
N SER A 124 10.81 -7.45 8.25
CA SER A 124 12.24 -7.12 8.42
C SER A 124 12.85 -6.41 7.21
N MET A 125 12.03 -5.72 6.40
CA MET A 125 12.47 -5.00 5.21
C MET A 125 13.10 -3.66 5.62
N PRO A 126 14.30 -3.30 5.13
CA PRO A 126 14.83 -1.94 5.28
C PRO A 126 13.89 -0.91 4.68
N ILE A 127 13.62 0.17 5.40
CA ILE A 127 12.70 1.23 4.98
C ILE A 127 13.46 2.55 4.86
N PHE A 128 13.34 3.17 3.70
CA PHE A 128 13.76 4.54 3.43
C PHE A 128 12.51 5.42 3.27
N THR A 129 12.70 6.74 3.27
CA THR A 129 11.60 7.69 3.08
C THR A 129 11.91 8.67 1.97
N VAL A 130 10.89 9.04 1.20
CA VAL A 130 10.93 10.12 0.23
C VAL A 130 9.84 11.12 0.55
N ASP A 131 10.17 12.42 0.61
CA ASP A 131 9.14 13.44 0.79
C ASP A 131 8.62 13.89 -0.57
N TYR A 132 7.42 13.41 -0.91
CA TYR A 132 6.62 13.92 -2.00
C TYR A 132 5.12 13.80 -1.71
N SER A 133 4.39 14.91 -1.75
CA SER A 133 2.94 14.93 -1.77
C SER A 133 2.42 15.87 -2.85
N HIS A 134 1.71 15.30 -3.85
CA HIS A 134 1.04 16.07 -4.90
C HIS A 134 -0.03 17.04 -4.35
N HIS A 135 -0.58 16.77 -3.17
CA HIS A 135 -1.59 17.63 -2.55
C HIS A 135 -1.00 18.88 -1.87
N LYS A 136 0.32 18.93 -1.65
CA LYS A 136 0.98 20.13 -1.09
C LYS A 136 1.16 21.17 -2.21
N ARG A 137 0.40 22.28 -2.14
CA ARG A 137 0.34 23.35 -3.18
C ARG A 137 1.70 23.92 -3.64
N ALA A 138 2.75 23.83 -2.82
CA ALA A 138 4.07 24.36 -3.13
C ALA A 138 5.06 23.31 -3.68
N MET A 139 4.63 22.06 -3.84
CA MET A 139 5.53 20.94 -4.09
C MET A 139 5.40 20.47 -5.54
N THR A 140 6.23 21.03 -6.41
CA THR A 140 6.26 20.67 -7.84
C THR A 140 7.07 19.42 -8.11
N ASP A 141 8.11 19.19 -7.31
CA ASP A 141 9.11 18.14 -7.51
C ASP A 141 9.36 17.34 -6.22
N VAL A 142 10.02 16.19 -6.39
CA VAL A 142 10.47 15.36 -5.26
C VAL A 142 11.56 16.08 -4.50
N ALA A 143 11.41 16.17 -3.17
CA ALA A 143 12.46 16.73 -2.33
C ALA A 143 13.72 15.86 -2.48
N PRO A 144 14.90 16.45 -2.76
CA PRO A 144 16.12 15.69 -2.96
C PRO A 144 16.42 14.81 -1.74
N MET A 145 16.63 13.51 -1.98
CA MET A 145 17.14 12.60 -0.95
C MET A 145 18.62 12.87 -0.69
N SER A 146 19.11 12.53 0.51
CA SER A 146 20.54 12.64 0.81
C SER A 146 21.35 11.70 -0.07
N LYS A 147 22.63 12.04 -0.28
CA LYS A 147 23.53 11.23 -1.10
C LYS A 147 23.66 9.81 -0.56
N GLU A 148 23.73 9.66 0.76
CA GLU A 148 23.86 8.37 1.45
C GLU A 148 22.65 7.47 1.18
N VAL A 149 21.43 8.04 1.18
CA VAL A 149 20.20 7.31 0.87
C VAL A 149 20.19 6.88 -0.60
N LEU A 150 20.55 7.78 -1.52
CA LEU A 150 20.62 7.47 -2.95
C LEU A 150 21.63 6.36 -3.23
N ASP A 151 22.82 6.44 -2.64
CA ASP A 151 23.86 5.43 -2.79
C ASP A 151 23.38 4.07 -2.25
N CYS A 152 22.74 4.04 -1.06
CA CYS A 152 22.14 2.82 -0.52
C CYS A 152 21.06 2.21 -1.43
N LEU A 153 20.23 3.03 -2.06
CA LEU A 153 19.15 2.58 -2.95
C LEU A 153 19.68 2.06 -4.29
N ARG A 154 20.76 2.65 -4.82
CA ARG A 154 21.41 2.19 -6.06
C ARG A 154 22.02 0.79 -5.93
N GLU A 155 22.41 0.41 -4.72
CA GLU A 155 22.91 -0.94 -4.42
C GLU A 155 21.79 -2.01 -4.38
N LYS A 156 20.52 -1.60 -4.35
CA LYS A 156 19.37 -2.52 -4.29
C LYS A 156 18.94 -2.92 -5.70
N ARG A 157 18.55 -4.19 -5.85
CA ARG A 157 18.05 -4.72 -7.12
C ARG A 157 16.62 -4.29 -7.35
N ASN A 158 15.79 -4.37 -6.31
CA ASN A 158 14.36 -4.05 -6.39
C ASN A 158 13.92 -3.19 -5.19
N VAL A 159 13.53 -1.95 -5.46
CA VAL A 159 12.93 -1.04 -4.48
C VAL A 159 11.41 -1.08 -4.59
N LEU A 160 10.70 -1.20 -3.46
CA LEU A 160 9.23 -1.15 -3.39
C LEU A 160 8.71 0.24 -3.01
N LEU A 161 7.81 0.80 -3.82
CA LEU A 161 6.89 1.91 -3.50
C LEU A 161 6.06 1.62 -2.25
N ILE A 162 6.00 2.47 -1.21
CA ILE A 162 4.92 2.36 -0.21
C ILE A 162 4.16 3.69 -0.10
N ASP A 163 2.87 3.66 -0.40
CA ASP A 163 1.96 4.80 -0.28
C ASP A 163 0.62 4.36 0.33
N ILE A 164 -0.23 5.32 0.70
CA ILE A 164 -1.57 5.04 1.24
C ILE A 164 -2.54 4.61 0.15
N ASP A 165 -2.53 5.28 -1.01
CA ASP A 165 -3.47 5.08 -2.09
C ASP A 165 -2.86 5.42 -3.46
N CYS A 166 -3.62 5.15 -4.52
CA CYS A 166 -3.29 5.59 -5.86
C CYS A 166 -4.53 6.17 -6.55
N CYS A 167 -4.90 7.40 -6.19
CA CYS A 167 -6.02 8.10 -6.82
C CYS A 167 -5.76 8.44 -8.30
N THR A 168 -4.72 9.22 -8.59
CA THR A 168 -4.36 9.67 -9.96
C THR A 168 -3.09 8.99 -10.49
N GLY A 169 -2.37 8.28 -9.63
CA GLY A 169 -1.03 7.73 -9.90
C GLY A 169 0.08 8.77 -10.05
N LYS A 170 -0.21 10.08 -9.92
CA LYS A 170 0.78 11.14 -10.13
C LYS A 170 1.96 11.01 -9.18
N THR A 171 1.70 10.79 -7.89
CA THR A 171 2.74 10.53 -6.89
C THR A 171 3.68 9.39 -7.30
N LEU A 172 3.12 8.23 -7.62
CA LEU A 172 3.91 7.06 -8.03
C LEU A 172 4.72 7.34 -9.31
N ARG A 173 4.13 8.02 -10.31
CA ARG A 173 4.84 8.36 -11.55
C ARG A 173 5.98 9.34 -11.34
N THR A 174 5.74 10.40 -10.55
CA THR A 174 6.74 11.43 -10.29
C THR A 174 7.93 10.83 -9.55
N ILE A 175 7.66 10.05 -8.50
CA ILE A 175 8.72 9.38 -7.73
C ILE A 175 9.44 8.33 -8.58
N ASN A 176 8.72 7.51 -9.37
CA ASN A 176 9.36 6.55 -10.25
C ASN A 176 10.28 7.22 -11.28
N THR A 177 9.87 8.34 -11.85
CA THR A 177 10.69 9.11 -12.79
C THR A 177 11.94 9.66 -12.10
N TYR A 178 11.80 10.22 -10.90
CA TYR A 178 12.92 10.69 -10.11
C TYR A 178 13.92 9.57 -9.82
N LEU A 179 13.46 8.42 -9.29
CA LEU A 179 14.33 7.27 -9.02
C LEU A 179 15.04 6.75 -10.26
N LYS A 180 14.34 6.70 -11.40
CA LYS A 180 14.93 6.27 -12.67
C LYS A 180 16.04 7.22 -13.13
N ASN A 181 15.86 8.53 -12.97
CA ASN A 181 16.91 9.51 -13.29
C ASN A 181 18.13 9.38 -12.36
N GLU A 182 17.91 8.92 -11.13
CA GLU A 182 18.97 8.61 -10.17
C GLU A 182 19.62 7.22 -10.39
N GLY A 183 19.20 6.47 -11.41
CA GLY A 183 19.71 5.13 -11.72
C GLY A 183 19.18 4.03 -10.78
N ILE A 184 18.08 4.27 -10.07
CA ILE A 184 17.49 3.33 -9.10
C ILE A 184 16.35 2.55 -9.76
N ILE A 185 16.36 1.22 -9.59
CA ILE A 185 15.34 0.32 -10.12
C ILE A 185 14.21 0.20 -9.10
N ASN A 186 13.03 0.66 -9.51
CA ASN A 186 11.80 0.51 -8.76
C ASN A 186 10.73 -0.08 -9.68
N THR A 187 10.28 -1.29 -9.37
CA THR A 187 9.43 -2.13 -10.22
C THR A 187 8.04 -2.35 -9.66
N GLY A 188 7.73 -1.82 -8.47
CA GLY A 188 6.38 -1.94 -7.93
C GLY A 188 6.09 -0.99 -6.79
N ALA A 189 4.83 -1.03 -6.35
CA ALA A 189 4.33 -0.29 -5.21
C ALA A 189 3.29 -1.09 -4.42
N TYR A 190 3.31 -0.94 -3.11
CA TYR A 190 2.31 -1.39 -2.18
C TYR A 190 1.45 -0.20 -1.73
N LEU A 191 0.14 -0.39 -1.77
CA LEU A 191 -0.84 0.60 -1.36
C LEU A 191 -1.52 0.13 -0.09
N GLY A 192 -1.47 0.98 0.93
CA GLY A 192 -1.99 0.69 2.25
C GLY A 192 -3.49 0.45 2.27
N LEU A 193 -4.27 1.24 1.55
CA LEU A 193 -5.72 1.05 1.50
C LEU A 193 -6.09 0.00 0.45
N SER A 194 -7.03 -0.86 0.80
CA SER A 194 -7.71 -1.77 -0.12
C SER A 194 -8.70 -1.08 -1.05
N ARG A 195 -9.26 0.07 -0.63
CA ARG A 195 -10.24 0.86 -1.38
C ARG A 195 -9.74 2.29 -1.55
N TRP A 196 -9.79 2.82 -2.77
CA TRP A 196 -9.36 4.19 -3.06
C TRP A 196 -10.57 5.02 -3.52
N LYS A 197 -10.87 6.11 -2.80
CA LYS A 197 -12.12 6.88 -2.99
C LYS A 197 -12.24 7.55 -4.35
N GLY A 198 -11.12 7.89 -5.00
CA GLY A 198 -11.10 8.41 -6.37
C GLY A 198 -11.56 7.42 -7.45
N LEU A 199 -11.80 6.16 -7.09
CA LEU A 199 -12.16 5.08 -8.02
C LEU A 199 -13.62 4.64 -7.96
N GLY A 200 -14.37 5.09 -6.96
CA GLY A 200 -15.75 4.69 -6.71
C GLY A 200 -16.80 5.57 -7.40
N ILE A 201 -16.39 6.48 -8.27
CA ILE A 201 -17.35 7.31 -8.99
C ILE A 201 -17.91 6.50 -10.14
N GLU A 202 -19.21 6.21 -10.10
CA GLU A 202 -20.01 5.91 -11.29
C GLU A 202 -19.81 7.08 -12.28
N GLY A 203 -18.83 6.90 -13.17
CA GLY A 203 -18.24 8.01 -13.91
C GLY A 203 -16.91 7.60 -14.51
N SER A 204 -17.01 6.63 -15.40
CA SER A 204 -16.11 6.34 -16.51
C SER A 204 -15.00 7.38 -16.76
N LEU A 205 -13.75 6.91 -16.78
CA LEU A 205 -12.57 7.65 -17.23
C LEU A 205 -12.74 7.95 -18.74
N GLY A 206 -13.51 8.98 -19.10
CA GLY A 206 -13.99 9.10 -20.49
C GLY A 206 -15.01 7.99 -20.79
N ARG A 207 -15.40 7.75 -22.05
CA ARG A 207 -16.44 6.75 -22.41
C ARG A 207 -16.13 5.30 -21.97
N ASP A 208 -14.96 5.05 -21.40
CA ASP A 208 -14.55 3.74 -20.93
C ASP A 208 -14.83 3.59 -19.43
N ASN A 209 -15.81 2.75 -19.11
CA ASN A 209 -16.13 2.28 -17.77
C ASN A 209 -14.98 1.45 -17.20
N VAL A 210 -13.96 2.11 -16.68
CA VAL A 210 -12.86 1.45 -15.97
C VAL A 210 -13.38 0.97 -14.61
N ASP A 211 -13.90 -0.25 -14.58
CA ASP A 211 -14.41 -0.89 -13.36
C ASP A 211 -13.23 -1.34 -12.48
N PHE A 212 -12.91 -0.52 -11.48
CA PHE A 212 -11.81 -0.76 -10.54
C PHE A 212 -12.03 -2.00 -9.65
N ASN A 213 -13.26 -2.51 -9.53
CA ASN A 213 -13.48 -3.78 -8.84
C ASN A 213 -12.89 -4.98 -9.61
N ARG A 214 -12.62 -4.81 -10.92
CA ARG A 214 -11.94 -5.81 -11.76
C ARG A 214 -10.43 -5.64 -11.80
N PHE A 215 -9.87 -4.70 -11.04
CA PHE A 215 -8.44 -4.41 -11.07
C PHE A 215 -7.62 -5.45 -10.36
N TRP A 216 -8.16 -6.00 -9.28
CA TRP A 216 -7.47 -6.93 -8.43
C TRP A 216 -7.70 -8.35 -8.88
N SER A 217 -6.64 -9.15 -8.98
CA SER A 217 -6.81 -10.59 -8.91
C SER A 217 -7.31 -10.96 -7.51
N LYS A 218 -8.24 -11.91 -7.44
CA LYS A 218 -8.54 -12.59 -6.17
C LYS A 218 -7.37 -13.51 -5.87
N SER A 219 -6.42 -13.08 -5.06
CA SER A 219 -5.45 -14.04 -4.51
C SER A 219 -6.17 -14.97 -3.53
N GLN A 220 -5.78 -16.24 -3.55
CA GLN A 220 -6.22 -17.20 -2.55
C GLN A 220 -5.58 -16.94 -1.18
N SER A 221 -4.57 -16.05 -1.10
CA SER A 221 -3.86 -15.68 0.12
C SER A 221 -3.31 -14.24 0.07
N GLY A 222 -3.69 -13.41 1.06
CA GLY A 222 -2.87 -12.31 1.61
C GLY A 222 -2.65 -11.03 0.81
N LEU A 223 -2.11 -11.14 -0.41
CA LEU A 223 -1.67 -10.02 -1.25
C LEU A 223 -2.57 -9.92 -2.48
N VAL A 224 -3.13 -8.75 -2.80
CA VAL A 224 -3.82 -8.56 -4.08
C VAL A 224 -2.90 -7.85 -5.06
N GLU A 225 -3.01 -8.22 -6.34
CA GLU A 225 -2.19 -7.68 -7.43
C GLU A 225 -3.06 -7.04 -8.51
N CYS A 226 -2.62 -5.92 -9.06
CA CYS A 226 -3.29 -5.29 -10.19
C CYS A 226 -3.09 -6.13 -11.47
N VAL A 227 -4.16 -6.73 -11.97
CA VAL A 227 -4.17 -7.50 -13.22
C VAL A 227 -4.74 -6.73 -14.41
N SER A 228 -5.38 -5.59 -14.15
CA SER A 228 -5.94 -4.76 -15.21
C SER A 228 -4.82 -4.07 -15.98
N LYS A 229 -4.83 -4.22 -17.31
CA LYS A 229 -3.93 -3.48 -18.20
C LYS A 229 -4.34 -2.01 -18.37
N THR A 230 -5.54 -1.64 -17.94
CA THR A 230 -6.14 -0.33 -18.21
C THR A 230 -5.38 0.84 -17.59
N PRO A 231 -4.91 0.79 -16.33
CA PRO A 231 -4.13 1.87 -15.72
C PRO A 231 -2.83 2.16 -16.44
N TYR A 232 -2.18 1.11 -16.93
CA TYR A 232 -0.95 1.19 -17.71
C TYR A 232 -1.21 1.81 -19.07
N LYS A 233 -2.25 1.35 -19.78
CA LYS A 233 -2.68 1.92 -21.07
C LYS A 233 -3.03 3.40 -20.98
N ASN A 234 -3.65 3.81 -19.87
CA ASN A 234 -4.06 5.19 -19.63
C ASN A 234 -2.95 6.06 -19.00
N GLY A 235 -1.76 5.49 -18.77
CA GLY A 235 -0.63 6.22 -18.16
C GLY A 235 -0.88 6.64 -16.71
N ILE A 236 -1.78 5.97 -16.00
CA ILE A 236 -2.00 6.15 -14.55
C ILE A 236 -0.83 5.51 -13.79
N LEU A 237 -0.45 4.30 -14.18
CA LEU A 237 0.71 3.59 -13.61
C LEU A 237 1.87 3.57 -14.62
N PRO A 238 3.14 3.59 -14.16
CA PRO A 238 4.29 3.35 -15.02
C PRO A 238 4.21 1.99 -15.72
N ASN A 239 4.77 1.86 -16.93
CA ASN A 239 4.85 0.55 -17.59
C ASN A 239 5.84 -0.36 -16.85
N GLY A 240 5.48 -1.63 -16.66
CA GLY A 240 6.30 -2.61 -15.93
C GLY A 240 6.26 -2.47 -14.41
N PHE A 241 5.36 -1.62 -13.89
CA PHE A 241 5.12 -1.47 -12.46
C PHE A 241 4.15 -2.53 -11.95
N GLU A 242 4.49 -3.25 -10.89
CA GLU A 242 3.57 -4.15 -10.19
C GLU A 242 2.90 -3.39 -9.05
N LEU A 243 1.58 -3.49 -8.96
CA LEU A 243 0.82 -2.80 -7.92
C LEU A 243 0.16 -3.80 -6.99
N TYR A 244 0.41 -3.60 -5.70
CA TYR A 244 0.02 -4.49 -4.63
C TYR A 244 -0.90 -3.79 -3.63
N GLY A 245 -1.76 -4.57 -2.97
CA GLY A 245 -2.61 -4.09 -1.89
C GLY A 245 -2.94 -5.18 -0.87
N PRO A 246 -3.58 -4.82 0.25
CA PRO A 246 -4.05 -5.79 1.25
C PRO A 246 -5.21 -6.64 0.73
N ASN A 247 -5.22 -7.94 1.05
CA ASN A 247 -6.37 -8.81 0.75
C ASN A 247 -7.43 -8.75 1.85
N GLN A 248 -8.44 -7.89 1.66
CA GLN A 248 -9.58 -7.76 2.59
C GLN A 248 -10.37 -9.06 2.83
N ARG A 249 -10.26 -10.09 1.97
CA ARG A 249 -10.97 -11.35 2.18
C ARG A 249 -10.52 -12.06 3.46
N VAL A 250 -9.32 -11.77 3.95
CA VAL A 250 -8.85 -12.28 5.25
C VAL A 250 -9.81 -11.86 6.36
N ALA A 251 -10.31 -10.62 6.34
CA ALA A 251 -11.25 -10.12 7.35
C ALA A 251 -12.60 -10.85 7.35
N THR A 252 -12.98 -11.49 6.24
CA THR A 252 -14.29 -12.16 6.07
C THR A 252 -14.20 -13.68 5.97
N HIS A 253 -13.00 -14.25 6.11
CA HIS A 253 -12.75 -15.69 6.05
C HIS A 253 -11.97 -16.16 7.29
N PRO A 254 -12.66 -16.60 8.37
CA PRO A 254 -12.03 -16.92 9.65
C PRO A 254 -10.86 -17.91 9.55
N LYS A 255 -11.02 -19.00 8.77
CA LYS A 255 -9.95 -19.99 8.56
C LYS A 255 -8.68 -19.38 7.95
N LEU A 256 -8.83 -18.45 7.02
CA LEU A 256 -7.70 -17.77 6.39
C LEU A 256 -7.03 -16.80 7.38
N ALA A 257 -7.84 -16.04 8.13
CA ALA A 257 -7.35 -15.16 9.18
C ALA A 257 -6.55 -15.91 10.24
N MET A 258 -7.06 -17.06 10.71
CA MET A 258 -6.39 -17.90 11.70
C MET A 258 -5.06 -18.46 11.17
N GLN A 259 -5.02 -18.94 9.93
CA GLN A 259 -3.78 -19.41 9.31
C GLN A 259 -2.75 -18.29 9.19
N LEU A 260 -3.17 -17.10 8.80
CA LEU A 260 -2.31 -15.92 8.77
C LEU A 260 -1.82 -15.55 10.17
N ALA A 261 -2.68 -15.53 11.18
CA ALA A 261 -2.31 -15.18 12.55
C ALA A 261 -1.27 -16.15 13.13
N LYS A 262 -1.47 -17.46 12.99
CA LYS A 262 -0.48 -18.49 13.35
C LYS A 262 0.85 -18.24 12.66
N TRP A 263 0.79 -17.98 11.36
CA TRP A 263 1.97 -17.76 10.56
C TRP A 263 2.72 -16.48 10.98
N VAL A 264 2.02 -15.37 11.18
CA VAL A 264 2.58 -14.10 11.63
C VAL A 264 3.19 -14.24 13.03
N ALA A 265 2.48 -14.87 13.97
CA ALA A 265 2.98 -15.14 15.32
C ALA A 265 4.32 -15.88 15.33
N MET A 266 4.50 -16.86 14.44
CA MET A 266 5.76 -17.62 14.31
C MET A 266 6.93 -16.81 13.76
N ASN A 267 6.66 -15.69 13.07
CA ASN A 267 7.67 -14.96 12.31
C ASN A 267 7.89 -13.52 12.80
N LEU A 268 7.11 -13.06 13.77
CA LEU A 268 7.38 -11.81 14.49
C LEU A 268 8.69 -11.96 15.28
N ARG A 269 9.63 -11.04 15.02
CA ARG A 269 10.93 -10.96 15.68
C ARG A 269 10.99 -9.76 16.62
#